data_AF-A0A367ILZ7-F1
#
_entry.id   AF-A0A367ILZ7-F1
#
_cell.length_a   1.000
_cell.length_b   1.000
_cell.length_c   1.000
_cell.angle_alpha   90.00
_cell.angle_beta   90.00
_cell.angle_gamma   90.00
#
_symmetry.space_group_name_H-M   'P 1'
#
loop_
_entity.id
_entity.type
_entity.pdbx_description
1 polymer ?
#
loop_
_entity_poly.entity_id
_entity_poly.type
_entity_poly.pdbx_seq_one_letter_code
_entity_poly.pdbx_strand_id
1 'polypeptide(L)'
;MTAADQWGNITAGIDLISKKRQDEKEDLQSRAFGITIPLLLTSTGEKFGKSAGNAVWLDETMTSVYDFYQANDDVGKYLRMFTLLSPNEIKDIMNEHQKSPELRIAQTKLANETTELVHG
;
A
#
# COMPACT_ATOMS: atom_id res chain seq x y z
N MET A 1 -5.80 6.35 10.11
CA MET A 1 -5.82 5.72 8.78
C MET A 1 -5.75 4.21 8.98
N THR A 2 -6.65 3.44 8.39
CA THR A 2 -6.73 1.99 8.60
C THR A 2 -7.19 1.27 7.33
N ALA A 3 -7.15 -0.06 7.31
CA ALA A 3 -7.71 -0.86 6.22
C ALA A 3 -9.22 -0.60 6.02
N ALA A 4 -9.72 -0.88 4.80
CA ALA A 4 -11.12 -0.66 4.41
C ALA A 4 -12.14 -1.30 5.37
N ASP A 5 -11.81 -2.45 5.96
CA ASP A 5 -12.70 -3.19 6.88
C ASP A 5 -12.80 -2.58 8.29
N GLN A 6 -12.05 -1.53 8.58
CA GLN A 6 -12.00 -0.87 9.90
C GLN A 6 -12.88 0.39 10.00
N TRP A 7 -13.75 0.67 9.02
CA TRP A 7 -14.56 1.90 9.02
C TRP A 7 -15.41 2.06 10.29
N GLY A 8 -16.04 0.98 10.77
CA GLY A 8 -16.83 1.01 12.01
C GLY A 8 -15.99 1.35 13.25
N ASN A 9 -14.74 0.89 13.30
CA ASN A 9 -13.83 1.19 14.40
C ASN A 9 -13.36 2.66 14.35
N ILE A 10 -13.14 3.21 13.14
CA ILE A 10 -12.84 4.63 12.95
C ILE A 10 -13.99 5.50 13.45
N THR A 11 -15.23 5.24 13.02
CA THR A 11 -16.38 6.09 13.38
C THR A 11 -16.66 6.03 14.89
N ALA A 12 -16.55 4.86 15.50
CA ALA A 12 -16.65 4.71 16.96
C ALA A 12 -15.53 5.48 17.69
N GLY A 13 -14.30 5.47 17.16
CA GLY A 13 -13.19 6.26 17.71
C GLY A 13 -13.42 7.77 17.60
N ILE A 14 -13.95 8.26 16.48
CA ILE A 14 -14.30 9.67 16.29
C ILE A 14 -15.38 10.10 17.29
N ASP A 15 -16.44 9.31 17.46
CA ASP A 15 -17.50 9.58 18.45
C ASP A 15 -16.96 9.60 19.88
N LEU A 16 -16.06 8.67 20.22
CA LEU A 16 -15.42 8.64 21.53
C LEU A 16 -14.54 9.88 21.79
N ILE A 17 -13.75 10.31 20.79
CA ILE A 17 -12.92 11.52 20.90
C ILE A 17 -13.80 12.76 21.08
N SER A 18 -14.88 12.87 20.31
CA SER A 18 -15.87 13.96 20.43
C SER A 18 -16.46 14.02 21.84
N LYS A 19 -16.92 12.88 22.38
CA LYS A 19 -17.45 12.78 23.75
C LYS A 19 -16.43 13.16 24.82
N LYS A 20 -15.16 12.82 24.66
CA LYS A 20 -14.10 13.17 25.62
C LYS A 20 -13.70 14.65 25.56
N ARG A 21 -13.99 15.35 24.47
CA ARG A 21 -13.58 16.74 24.22
C ARG A 21 -14.74 17.73 24.24
N GLN A 22 -15.86 17.36 24.86
CA GLN A 22 -17.08 18.20 24.89
C GLN A 22 -16.87 19.59 25.50
N ASP A 23 -15.88 19.77 26.38
CA ASP A 23 -15.55 21.04 27.02
C ASP A 23 -14.57 21.92 26.19
N GLU A 24 -14.04 21.39 25.08
CA GLU A 24 -13.14 22.11 24.18
C GLU A 24 -13.94 22.90 23.12
N LYS A 25 -13.38 24.02 22.62
CA LYS A 25 -14.00 24.73 21.50
C LYS A 25 -14.08 23.81 20.29
N GLU A 26 -15.28 23.64 19.73
CA GLU A 26 -15.45 23.00 18.44
C GLU A 26 -14.85 23.87 17.33
N ASP A 27 -13.64 23.52 16.90
CA ASP A 27 -13.03 24.05 15.70
C ASP A 27 -12.48 22.89 14.85
N LEU A 28 -11.95 23.23 13.67
CA LEU A 28 -11.40 22.24 12.75
C LEU A 28 -10.18 21.50 13.31
N GLN A 29 -9.45 22.09 14.26
CA GLN A 29 -8.24 21.53 14.86
C GLN A 29 -8.59 20.55 15.99
N SER A 30 -9.71 20.75 16.69
CA SER A 30 -10.16 19.87 17.78
C SER A 30 -10.90 18.61 17.30
N ARG A 31 -11.35 18.59 16.03
CA ARG A 31 -12.06 17.46 15.40
C ARG A 31 -11.14 16.32 14.98
N ALA A 32 -11.58 15.09 15.24
CA ALA A 32 -10.93 13.88 14.73
C ALA A 32 -11.46 13.52 13.33
N PHE A 33 -10.55 13.07 12.47
CA PHE A 33 -10.88 12.61 11.11
C PHE A 33 -10.41 11.18 10.88
N GLY A 34 -11.09 10.50 9.97
CA GLY A 34 -10.81 9.13 9.61
C GLY A 34 -10.68 8.98 8.10
N ILE A 35 -9.76 8.13 7.68
CA ILE A 35 -9.60 7.70 6.30
C ILE A 35 -9.30 6.22 6.27
N THR A 36 -9.90 5.52 5.31
CA THR A 36 -9.59 4.13 5.01
C THR A 36 -8.81 4.03 3.70
N ILE A 37 -7.93 3.05 3.63
CA ILE A 37 -7.27 2.69 2.36
C ILE A 37 -8.10 1.66 1.59
N PRO A 38 -8.08 1.69 0.24
CA PRO A 38 -8.74 0.69 -0.59
C PRO A 38 -8.28 -0.73 -0.26
N LEU A 39 -9.17 -1.70 -0.45
CA LEU A 39 -8.81 -3.11 -0.32
C LEU A 39 -7.86 -3.49 -1.45
N LEU A 40 -6.71 -4.06 -1.09
CA LEU A 40 -5.76 -4.60 -2.06
C LEU A 40 -6.22 -5.99 -2.50
N LEU A 41 -6.48 -6.11 -3.80
CA LEU A 41 -6.85 -7.35 -4.47
C LEU A 41 -5.81 -7.69 -5.54
N THR A 42 -5.58 -8.99 -5.74
CA THR A 42 -4.82 -9.53 -6.88
C THR A 42 -5.63 -9.37 -8.18
N SER A 43 -5.02 -9.63 -9.34
CA SER A 43 -5.73 -9.65 -10.63
C SER A 43 -6.83 -10.73 -10.69
N THR A 44 -6.74 -11.75 -9.85
CA THR A 44 -7.76 -12.79 -9.67
C THR A 44 -8.87 -12.42 -8.67
N GLY A 45 -8.80 -11.23 -8.05
CA GLY A 45 -9.79 -10.75 -7.08
C GLY A 45 -9.61 -11.26 -5.65
N GLU A 46 -8.52 -11.99 -5.37
CA GLU A 46 -8.19 -12.46 -4.03
C GLU A 46 -7.60 -11.34 -3.17
N LYS A 47 -7.84 -11.39 -1.85
CA LYS A 47 -7.23 -10.43 -0.92
C LYS A 47 -5.73 -10.61 -0.86
N PHE A 48 -5.00 -9.54 -1.16
CA PHE A 48 -3.55 -9.49 -1.05
C PHE A 48 -3.13 -9.83 0.39
N GLY A 49 -2.24 -10.82 0.56
CA GLY A 49 -1.66 -11.16 1.87
C GLY A 49 -2.50 -12.05 2.81
N LYS A 50 -3.67 -12.59 2.40
CA LYS A 50 -4.52 -13.42 3.28
C LYS A 50 -4.63 -14.91 2.90
N SER A 51 -4.23 -15.31 1.69
CA SER A 51 -4.26 -16.72 1.27
C SER A 51 -2.89 -17.38 1.51
N ALA A 52 -2.89 -18.56 2.15
CA ALA A 52 -1.68 -19.31 2.50
C ALA A 52 -0.79 -19.73 1.31
N GLY A 53 -1.26 -19.55 0.06
CA GLY A 53 -0.51 -19.79 -1.17
C GLY A 53 -0.18 -18.53 -2.00
N ASN A 54 -0.68 -17.35 -1.62
CA ASN A 54 -0.54 -16.08 -2.37
C ASN A 54 -0.15 -14.89 -1.46
N ALA A 55 0.19 -15.17 -0.20
CA ALA A 55 0.68 -14.14 0.71
C ALA A 55 2.09 -13.72 0.30
N VAL A 56 2.23 -12.47 -0.16
CA VAL A 56 3.52 -11.83 -0.39
C VAL A 56 3.99 -11.26 0.94
N TRP A 57 5.00 -11.92 1.52
CA TRP A 57 5.62 -11.49 2.76
C TRP A 57 6.70 -10.46 2.47
N LEU A 58 6.86 -9.51 3.41
CA LEU A 58 7.98 -8.57 3.35
C LEU A 58 9.29 -9.24 3.80
N ASP A 59 9.21 -10.31 4.59
CA ASP A 59 10.34 -11.13 5.01
C ASP A 59 10.88 -11.98 3.85
N GLU A 60 12.16 -11.80 3.53
CA GLU A 60 12.85 -12.52 2.44
C GLU A 60 12.90 -14.03 2.64
N THR A 61 12.81 -14.51 3.88
CA THR A 61 12.80 -15.94 4.21
C THR A 61 11.43 -16.57 4.00
N MET A 62 10.37 -15.76 3.93
CA MET A 62 8.99 -16.19 3.75
C MET A 62 8.46 -15.93 2.33
N THR A 63 9.01 -14.94 1.63
CA THR A 63 8.77 -14.73 0.20
C THR A 63 10.09 -14.34 -0.43
N SER A 64 10.56 -15.18 -1.34
CA SER A 64 11.79 -14.87 -2.04
C SER A 64 11.62 -13.59 -2.84
N VAL A 65 12.70 -12.83 -3.00
CA VAL A 65 12.73 -11.66 -3.87
C VAL A 65 12.17 -12.01 -5.26
N TYR A 66 12.50 -13.19 -5.79
CA TYR A 66 11.99 -13.69 -7.07
C TYR A 66 10.47 -13.88 -7.12
N ASP A 67 9.86 -14.35 -6.04
CA ASP A 67 8.39 -14.51 -5.97
C ASP A 67 7.69 -13.15 -5.85
N PHE A 68 8.33 -12.20 -5.17
CA PHE A 68 7.90 -10.79 -5.17
C PHE A 68 7.94 -10.19 -6.59
N TYR A 69 8.96 -10.55 -7.39
CA TYR A 69 9.11 -10.15 -8.80
C TYR A 69 8.04 -10.72 -9.75
N GLN A 70 7.39 -11.84 -9.42
CA GLN A 70 6.46 -12.54 -10.32
C GLN A 70 5.03 -11.99 -10.32
N ALA A 71 4.64 -11.17 -9.34
CA ALA A 71 3.29 -10.57 -9.26
C ALA A 71 3.04 -9.53 -10.37
N ASN A 72 2.58 -9.99 -11.54
CA ASN A 72 2.15 -9.17 -12.68
C ASN A 72 0.61 -9.15 -12.68
N ASP A 73 -0.08 -8.00 -12.66
CA ASP A 73 -0.32 -7.14 -13.84
C ASP A 73 -0.35 -5.62 -13.53
N ASP A 74 -0.03 -5.23 -12.29
CA ASP A 74 -0.35 -3.91 -11.72
C ASP A 74 0.90 -3.17 -11.16
N VAL A 75 2.10 -3.41 -11.73
CA VAL A 75 3.37 -2.89 -11.17
C VAL A 75 3.38 -1.37 -10.93
N GLY A 76 2.76 -0.58 -11.81
CA GLY A 76 2.65 0.87 -11.64
C GLY A 76 1.77 1.30 -10.46
N LYS A 77 0.76 0.50 -10.12
CA LYS A 77 -0.08 0.70 -8.93
C LYS A 77 0.70 0.33 -7.67
N TYR A 78 1.47 -0.76 -7.70
CA TYR A 78 2.32 -1.17 -6.58
C TYR A 78 3.44 -0.19 -6.31
N LEU A 79 4.08 0.38 -7.33
CA LEU A 79 5.06 1.47 -7.16
C LEU A 79 4.46 2.64 -6.37
N ARG A 80 3.20 3.03 -6.65
CA ARG A 80 2.51 4.12 -5.92
C ARG A 80 2.12 3.77 -4.49
N MET A 81 1.94 2.48 -4.19
CA MET A 81 1.43 2.02 -2.90
C MET A 81 2.54 1.62 -1.93
N PHE A 82 3.65 1.09 -2.43
CA PHE A 82 4.69 0.45 -1.60
C PHE A 82 6.05 1.13 -1.66
N THR A 83 6.20 2.21 -2.44
CA THR A 83 7.45 2.98 -2.50
C THR A 83 7.21 4.44 -2.13
N LEU A 84 8.29 5.15 -1.82
CA LEU A 84 8.26 6.59 -1.57
C LEU A 84 8.55 7.43 -2.83
N LEU A 85 8.59 6.80 -4.00
CA LEU A 85 8.84 7.46 -5.27
C LEU A 85 7.75 8.49 -5.59
N SER A 86 8.15 9.63 -6.14
CA SER A 86 7.21 10.65 -6.61
C SER A 86 6.40 10.16 -7.81
N PRO A 87 5.20 10.74 -8.06
CA PRO A 87 4.40 10.39 -9.23
C PRO A 87 5.12 10.59 -10.57
N ASN A 88 6.09 11.52 -10.63
CA ASN A 88 6.91 11.77 -11.83
C ASN A 88 7.94 10.67 -12.03
N GLU A 89 8.66 10.26 -10.98
CA GLU A 89 9.61 9.14 -11.06
C GLU A 89 8.91 7.85 -11.50
N ILE A 90 7.74 7.56 -10.92
CA ILE A 90 6.94 6.39 -11.31
C ILE A 90 6.53 6.47 -12.78
N LYS A 91 6.16 7.66 -13.26
CA LYS A 91 5.80 7.86 -14.68
C LYS A 91 6.99 7.57 -15.59
N ASP A 92 8.18 8.05 -15.24
CA ASP A 92 9.38 7.85 -16.04
C ASP A 92 9.82 6.38 -16.07
N ILE A 93 9.80 5.71 -14.91
CA ILE A 93 10.05 4.26 -14.79
C ILE A 93 9.06 3.46 -15.66
N MET A 94 7.77 3.81 -15.61
CA MET A 94 6.75 3.12 -16.41
C MET A 94 6.92 3.39 -17.91
N ASN A 95 7.30 4.60 -18.32
CA ASN A 95 7.60 4.91 -19.72
C ASN A 95 8.80 4.11 -20.23
N GLU A 96 9.83 3.93 -19.41
CA GLU A 96 10.99 3.10 -19.75
C GLU A 96 10.61 1.61 -19.83
N HIS A 97 9.89 1.11 -18.83
CA HIS A 97 9.40 -0.26 -18.82
C HIS A 97 8.53 -0.60 -20.03
N GLN A 98 7.68 0.33 -20.48
CA GLN A 98 6.82 0.12 -21.66
C GLN A 98 7.60 -0.03 -22.98
N LYS A 99 8.83 0.51 -23.08
CA LYS A 99 9.66 0.35 -24.27
C LYS A 99 10.26 -1.05 -24.39
N SER A 100 10.56 -1.66 -23.24
CA SER A 100 11.19 -2.98 -23.14
C SER A 100 10.63 -3.76 -21.93
N PRO A 101 9.37 -4.23 -21.97
CA PRO A 101 8.73 -4.89 -20.83
C PRO A 101 9.46 -6.15 -20.37
N GLU A 102 10.13 -6.84 -21.30
CA GLU A 102 10.96 -8.03 -21.05
C GLU A 102 12.11 -7.78 -20.08
N LEU A 103 12.60 -6.54 -19.99
CA LEU A 103 13.66 -6.16 -19.06
C LEU A 103 13.17 -6.00 -17.62
N ARG A 104 11.84 -6.01 -17.39
CA ARG A 104 11.23 -5.96 -16.05
C ARG A 104 11.69 -4.79 -15.17
N ILE A 105 12.03 -3.66 -15.79
CA ILE A 105 12.57 -2.45 -15.13
C ILE A 105 11.70 -1.98 -13.96
N ALA A 106 10.38 -1.90 -14.15
CA ALA A 106 9.46 -1.44 -13.11
C ALA A 106 9.38 -2.43 -11.93
N GLN A 107 9.39 -3.74 -12.21
CA GLN A 107 9.39 -4.80 -11.20
C GLN A 107 10.71 -4.78 -10.41
N THR A 108 11.83 -4.58 -11.10
CA THR A 108 13.15 -4.43 -10.46
C THR A 108 13.20 -3.25 -9.52
N LYS A 109 12.69 -2.10 -9.98
CA LYS A 109 12.63 -0.90 -9.15
C LYS A 109 11.73 -1.11 -7.94
N LEU A 110 10.53 -1.68 -8.13
CA LEU A 110 9.61 -2.00 -7.04
C LEU A 110 10.24 -2.93 -5.99
N ALA A 111 10.89 -4.00 -6.43
CA ALA A 111 11.54 -4.95 -5.53
C ALA A 111 12.65 -4.26 -4.73
N ASN A 112 13.54 -3.52 -5.39
CA ASN A 112 14.65 -2.84 -4.71
C ASN A 112 14.15 -1.82 -3.67
N GLU A 113 13.20 -0.95 -4.04
CA GLU A 113 12.63 0.05 -3.13
C GLU A 113 11.92 -0.59 -1.93
N THR A 114 11.19 -1.68 -2.17
CA THR A 114 10.48 -2.37 -1.08
C THR A 114 11.46 -3.10 -0.16
N THR A 115 12.48 -3.76 -0.72
CA THR A 115 13.53 -4.42 0.04
C THR A 115 14.31 -3.42 0.88
N GLU A 116 14.77 -2.30 0.30
CA GLU A 116 15.46 -1.23 1.04
C GLU A 116 14.58 -0.66 2.16
N LEU A 117 13.29 -0.44 1.91
CA LEU A 117 12.37 0.07 2.92
C LEU A 117 12.15 -0.88 4.11
N VAL A 118 12.16 -2.19 3.87
CA VAL A 118 11.88 -3.21 4.90
C VAL A 118 13.15 -3.67 5.61
N HIS A 119 14.23 -3.86 4.86
CA HIS A 119 15.44 -4.57 5.31
C HIS A 119 16.67 -3.67 5.46
N GLY A 120 16.69 -2.49 4.82
CA GLY A 120 17.83 -1.57 4.82
C GLY A 120 18.77 -1.79 3.64
#